data_AF-A0A015XD64-F1
#
_entry.id   AF-A0A015XD64-F1
#
_cell.length_a   1.000
_cell.length_b   1.000
_cell.length_c   1.000
_cell.angle_alpha   90.00
_cell.angle_beta   90.00
_cell.angle_gamma   90.00
#
_symmetry.space_group_name_H-M   'P 1'
#
loop_
_entity.id
_entity.type
_entity.pdbx_description
1 polymer ?
#
loop_
_entity_poly.entity_id
_entity_poly.type
_entity_poly.pdbx_seq_one_letter_code
_entity_poly.pdbx_strand_id
1 'polypeptide(L)'
;STYAGRHYEDLEIPEKLIDKQKEFVNLSQLFQSTNYIWDKEIFIRLVNEVKFFLNINLISEDSVKRIKKELLILLNELEKISAQGKYSSGKDVKIYISDINFESTYSYVETDIYHQCLIGVFSINSITSKDDFLFQHLKLWIQSLKKYSTLISQSGEVQRIHFFNRQQELVKSL
;
A
#
# COMPACT_ATOMS: atom_id res chain seq x y z
N SER A 1 1.53 -36.01 4.80
CA SER A 1 0.63 -35.08 5.49
C SER A 1 0.26 -33.99 4.51
N THR A 2 -0.86 -34.17 3.81
CA THR A 2 -1.39 -33.21 2.84
C THR A 2 -1.91 -32.02 3.62
N TYR A 3 -1.23 -30.87 3.52
CA TYR A 3 -1.87 -29.60 3.82
C TYR A 3 -3.05 -29.47 2.84
N ALA A 4 -4.25 -29.86 3.28
CA ALA A 4 -5.49 -29.46 2.64
C ALA A 4 -5.67 -27.97 2.94
N GLY A 5 -4.86 -27.14 2.28
CA GLY A 5 -5.05 -25.70 2.30
C GLY A 5 -6.43 -25.42 1.74
N ARG A 6 -7.28 -24.72 2.50
CA ARG A 6 -8.55 -24.23 1.96
C ARG A 6 -8.24 -23.39 0.74
N HIS A 7 -9.00 -23.58 -0.34
CA HIS A 7 -8.84 -22.76 -1.53
C HIS A 7 -9.21 -21.32 -1.18
N TYR A 8 -8.53 -20.35 -1.81
CA TYR A 8 -8.85 -18.94 -1.62
C TYR A 8 -10.32 -18.64 -1.90
N GLU A 9 -10.91 -19.35 -2.85
CA GLU A 9 -12.30 -19.25 -3.26
C GLU A 9 -13.29 -19.63 -2.13
N ASP A 10 -12.86 -20.40 -1.14
CA ASP A 10 -13.66 -20.80 0.02
C ASP A 10 -13.56 -19.79 1.18
N LEU A 11 -12.80 -18.70 1.01
CA LEU A 11 -12.59 -17.68 2.04
C LEU A 11 -13.84 -16.78 2.16
N GLU A 12 -14.61 -17.00 3.22
CA GLU A 12 -15.65 -16.05 3.62
C GLU A 12 -15.06 -14.98 4.55
N ILE A 13 -15.10 -13.72 4.09
CA ILE A 13 -14.67 -12.57 4.90
C ILE A 13 -15.75 -12.29 5.95
N PRO A 14 -15.44 -12.37 7.26
CA PRO A 14 -16.42 -12.08 8.30
C PRO A 14 -16.94 -10.64 8.20
N GLU A 15 -18.24 -10.44 8.35
CA GLU A 15 -18.87 -9.11 8.27
C GLU A 15 -18.24 -8.10 9.25
N LYS A 16 -17.89 -8.57 10.45
CA LYS A 16 -17.17 -7.76 11.46
C LYS A 16 -15.84 -7.20 10.93
N LEU A 17 -15.13 -7.95 10.06
CA LEU A 17 -13.88 -7.48 9.48
C LEU A 17 -14.14 -6.39 8.43
N ILE A 18 -15.20 -6.54 7.63
CA ILE A 18 -15.64 -5.54 6.67
C ILE A 18 -16.01 -4.23 7.40
N ASP A 19 -16.74 -4.33 8.50
CA ASP A 19 -17.13 -3.15 9.30
C ASP A 19 -15.91 -2.46 9.92
N LYS A 20 -14.95 -3.23 10.41
CA LYS A 20 -13.68 -2.67 10.92
C LYS A 20 -12.86 -1.99 9.82
N GLN A 21 -12.87 -2.53 8.60
CA GLN A 21 -12.23 -1.87 7.46
C GLN A 21 -12.90 -0.54 7.11
N LYS A 22 -14.24 -0.48 7.10
CA LYS A 22 -14.98 0.77 6.87
C LYS A 22 -14.69 1.82 7.95
N GLU A 23 -14.69 1.39 9.21
CA GLU A 23 -14.36 2.25 10.35
C GLU A 23 -12.93 2.81 10.21
N PHE A 24 -11.96 1.97 9.86
CA PHE A 24 -10.58 2.40 9.61
C PHE A 24 -10.48 3.43 8.48
N VAL A 25 -11.15 3.19 7.35
CA VAL A 25 -11.18 4.14 6.23
C VAL A 25 -11.75 5.49 6.67
N ASN A 26 -12.87 5.49 7.41
CA ASN A 26 -13.47 6.73 7.91
C ASN A 26 -12.54 7.50 8.86
N LEU A 27 -11.90 6.79 9.80
CA LEU A 27 -10.94 7.40 10.72
C LEU A 27 -9.70 7.95 9.99
N SER A 28 -9.21 7.26 8.96
CA SER A 28 -8.07 7.71 8.17
C SER A 28 -8.35 9.04 7.44
N GLN A 29 -9.61 9.32 7.10
CA GLN A 29 -10.01 10.57 6.48
C GLN A 29 -10.10 11.75 7.46
N LEU A 30 -9.94 11.52 8.77
CA LEU A 30 -9.83 12.59 9.75
C LEU A 30 -8.46 13.28 9.69
N PHE A 31 -7.42 12.58 9.21
CA PHE A 31 -6.10 13.17 9.06
C PHE A 31 -6.08 14.26 7.99
N GLN A 32 -5.49 15.40 8.33
CA GLN A 32 -5.43 16.55 7.42
C GLN A 32 -4.53 16.29 6.21
N SER A 33 -3.42 15.56 6.41
CA SER A 33 -2.46 15.23 5.37
C SER A 33 -1.94 13.81 5.55
N THR A 34 -1.92 13.05 4.46
CA THR A 34 -1.30 11.72 4.38
C THR A 34 -0.09 11.77 3.44
N ASN A 35 0.99 11.08 3.80
CA ASN A 35 2.19 10.97 2.96
C ASN A 35 2.48 9.49 2.71
N TYR A 36 2.59 9.10 1.44
CA TYR A 36 3.03 7.78 1.01
C TYR A 36 4.37 7.86 0.34
N ILE A 37 5.27 6.93 0.67
CA ILE A 37 6.54 6.74 -0.02
C ILE A 37 6.51 5.31 -0.55
N TRP A 38 6.49 5.15 -1.86
CA TRP A 38 6.48 3.86 -2.52
C TRP A 38 7.81 3.61 -3.18
N ASP A 39 8.29 2.37 -3.14
CA ASP A 39 9.36 1.96 -4.02
C ASP A 39 8.83 1.57 -5.40
N LYS A 40 9.73 1.46 -6.36
CA LYS A 40 9.40 1.18 -7.77
C LYS A 40 8.89 -0.25 -8.01
N GLU A 41 9.14 -1.16 -7.07
CA GLU A 41 8.91 -2.59 -7.20
C GLU A 41 7.66 -3.07 -6.43
N ILE A 42 6.83 -2.15 -5.92
CA ILE A 42 5.65 -2.48 -5.11
C ILE A 42 4.64 -3.40 -5.82
N PHE A 43 4.33 -3.20 -7.12
CA PHE A 43 3.42 -4.11 -7.83
C PHE A 43 4.09 -5.35 -8.40
N ILE A 44 5.38 -5.34 -8.75
CA ILE A 44 6.02 -6.57 -9.25
C ILE A 44 6.05 -7.64 -8.14
N ARG A 45 6.24 -7.23 -6.88
CA ARG A 45 6.19 -8.16 -5.74
C ARG A 45 4.81 -8.82 -5.64
N LEU A 46 3.75 -8.03 -5.74
CA LEU A 46 2.37 -8.54 -5.74
C LEU A 46 2.08 -9.45 -6.95
N VAL A 47 2.53 -9.07 -8.15
CA VAL A 47 2.38 -9.89 -9.37
C VAL A 47 3.09 -11.24 -9.21
N ASN A 48 4.29 -11.24 -8.64
CA ASN A 48 5.05 -12.46 -8.40
C ASN A 48 4.38 -13.35 -7.36
N GLU A 49 3.81 -12.78 -6.30
CA GLU A 49 3.04 -13.54 -5.30
C GLU A 49 1.79 -14.20 -5.91
N VAL A 50 1.03 -13.48 -6.75
CA VAL A 50 -0.14 -14.06 -7.44
C VAL A 50 0.29 -15.20 -8.36
N LYS A 51 1.35 -15.03 -9.15
CA LYS A 51 1.90 -16.09 -10.01
C LYS A 51 2.36 -17.30 -9.20
N PHE A 52 3.01 -17.05 -8.07
CA PHE A 52 3.43 -18.11 -7.16
C PHE A 52 2.24 -18.90 -6.62
N PHE A 53 1.19 -18.24 -6.12
CA PHE A 53 -0.01 -18.90 -5.61
C PHE A 53 -0.76 -19.69 -6.67
N LEU A 54 -0.78 -19.22 -7.92
CA LEU A 54 -1.31 -19.99 -9.05
C LEU A 54 -0.48 -21.27 -9.27
N ASN A 55 0.85 -21.14 -9.31
CA ASN A 55 1.76 -22.27 -9.57
C ASN A 55 1.67 -23.39 -8.53
N ILE A 56 1.32 -23.06 -7.28
CA ILE A 56 1.12 -24.04 -6.20
C ILE A 56 -0.36 -24.40 -5.98
N ASN A 57 -1.24 -24.06 -6.92
CA ASN A 57 -2.68 -24.36 -6.92
C ASN A 57 -3.45 -23.82 -5.70
N LEU A 58 -3.02 -22.71 -5.09
CA LEU A 58 -3.76 -22.05 -4.01
C LEU A 58 -4.87 -21.12 -4.52
N ILE A 59 -4.76 -20.66 -5.78
CA ILE A 59 -5.76 -19.85 -6.47
C ILE A 59 -5.99 -20.39 -7.88
N SER A 60 -7.21 -20.24 -8.39
CA SER A 60 -7.56 -20.60 -9.76
C SER A 60 -7.17 -19.52 -10.79
N GLU A 61 -7.12 -19.90 -12.07
CA GLU A 61 -6.95 -18.93 -13.17
C GLU A 61 -8.07 -17.86 -13.18
N ASP A 62 -9.29 -18.23 -12.81
CA ASP A 62 -10.40 -17.28 -12.73
C ASP A 62 -10.25 -16.31 -11.56
N SER A 63 -9.63 -16.73 -10.46
CA SER A 63 -9.21 -15.83 -9.38
C SER A 63 -8.10 -14.89 -9.86
N VAL A 64 -7.12 -15.36 -10.63
CA VAL A 64 -6.08 -14.49 -11.23
C VAL A 64 -6.70 -13.44 -12.15
N LYS A 65 -7.67 -13.80 -13.01
CA LYS A 65 -8.39 -12.83 -13.86
C LYS A 65 -9.12 -11.76 -13.04
N ARG A 66 -9.74 -12.16 -11.91
CA ARG A 66 -10.42 -11.22 -10.99
C ARG A 66 -9.44 -10.29 -10.31
N ILE A 67 -8.37 -10.83 -9.72
CA ILE A 67 -7.30 -10.06 -9.09
C ILE A 67 -6.70 -9.05 -10.07
N LYS A 68 -6.37 -9.50 -11.29
CA LYS A 68 -5.86 -8.63 -12.36
C LYS A 68 -6.79 -7.46 -12.63
N LYS A 69 -8.10 -7.72 -12.78
CA LYS A 69 -9.11 -6.68 -13.01
C LYS A 69 -9.16 -5.68 -11.87
N GLU A 70 -9.18 -6.15 -10.62
CA GLU A 70 -9.22 -5.31 -9.43
C GLU A 70 -7.95 -4.46 -9.27
N LEU A 71 -6.77 -5.02 -9.54
CA LEU A 71 -5.51 -4.29 -9.50
C LEU A 71 -5.42 -3.19 -10.56
N LEU A 72 -5.96 -3.43 -11.76
CA LEU A 72 -6.03 -2.39 -12.79
C LEU A 72 -7.00 -1.27 -12.39
N ILE A 73 -8.12 -1.60 -11.74
CA ILE A 73 -9.03 -0.58 -11.20
C ILE A 73 -8.33 0.23 -10.12
N LEU A 74 -7.67 -0.44 -9.17
CA LEU A 74 -6.90 0.20 -8.10
C LEU A 74 -5.82 1.15 -8.65
N LEU A 75 -5.04 0.71 -9.63
CA LEU A 75 -4.01 1.55 -10.27
C LEU A 75 -4.59 2.82 -10.89
N ASN A 76 -5.72 2.70 -11.59
CA ASN A 76 -6.41 3.84 -12.19
C ASN A 76 -6.93 4.82 -11.12
N GLU A 77 -7.42 4.32 -9.98
CA GLU A 77 -7.87 5.15 -8.87
C GLU A 77 -6.70 5.86 -8.18
N LEU A 78 -5.61 5.13 -7.91
CA LEU A 78 -4.39 5.69 -7.33
C LEU A 78 -3.76 6.75 -8.23
N GLU A 79 -3.78 6.56 -9.54
CA GLU A 79 -3.27 7.54 -10.50
C GLU A 79 -4.10 8.83 -10.47
N LYS A 80 -5.43 8.72 -10.42
CA LYS A 80 -6.34 9.88 -10.28
C LYS A 80 -6.09 10.62 -8.98
N ILE A 81 -5.98 9.90 -7.86
CA ILE A 81 -5.68 10.48 -6.54
C ILE A 81 -4.32 11.18 -6.57
N SER A 82 -3.32 10.56 -7.19
CA SER A 82 -1.98 11.15 -7.35
C SER A 82 -2.04 12.44 -8.17
N ALA A 83 -2.71 12.44 -9.32
CA ALA A 83 -2.86 13.63 -10.15
C ALA A 83 -3.50 14.80 -9.39
N GLN A 84 -4.52 14.53 -8.56
CA GLN A 84 -5.22 15.54 -7.77
C GLN A 84 -4.44 15.96 -6.49
N GLY A 85 -3.66 15.03 -5.92
CA GLY A 85 -3.02 15.16 -4.60
C GLY A 85 -4.01 15.36 -3.45
N LYS A 86 -5.26 14.93 -3.65
CA LYS A 86 -6.33 14.98 -2.66
C LYS A 86 -7.15 13.70 -2.72
N TYR A 87 -7.66 13.27 -1.58
CA TYR A 87 -8.73 12.28 -1.54
C TYR A 87 -10.06 12.90 -1.98
N SER A 88 -11.06 12.07 -2.27
CA SER A 88 -12.43 12.51 -2.54
C SER A 88 -13.04 13.31 -1.38
N SER A 89 -12.56 13.10 -0.15
CA SER A 89 -12.93 13.88 1.04
C SER A 89 -12.32 15.29 1.07
N GLY A 90 -11.45 15.65 0.13
CA GLY A 90 -10.75 16.93 0.06
C GLY A 90 -9.46 17.02 0.89
N LYS A 91 -9.15 15.98 1.67
CA LYS A 91 -7.92 15.86 2.48
C LYS A 91 -6.69 15.67 1.59
N ASP A 92 -5.56 16.22 2.02
CA ASP A 92 -4.34 16.22 1.21
C ASP A 92 -3.64 14.87 1.25
N VAL A 93 -3.17 14.42 0.09
CA VAL A 93 -2.34 13.22 -0.05
C VAL A 93 -1.13 13.51 -0.90
N LYS A 94 0.04 13.16 -0.38
CA LYS A 94 1.32 13.31 -1.07
C LYS A 94 1.90 11.94 -1.34
N ILE A 95 2.19 11.67 -2.61
CA ILE A 95 2.73 10.38 -3.05
C ILE A 95 4.14 10.61 -3.61
N TYR A 96 5.09 9.91 -3.01
CA TYR A 96 6.50 9.97 -3.36
C TYR A 96 6.96 8.61 -3.90
N ILE A 97 7.82 8.62 -4.91
CA ILE A 97 8.51 7.43 -5.41
C ILE A 97 9.96 7.46 -4.95
N SER A 98 10.37 6.42 -4.24
CA SER A 98 11.74 6.21 -3.77
C SER A 98 12.54 5.38 -4.76
N ASP A 99 13.83 5.69 -4.87
CA ASP A 99 14.82 4.84 -5.54
C ASP A 99 15.32 3.71 -4.65
N ILE A 100 14.97 3.73 -3.35
CA ILE A 100 15.29 2.68 -2.39
C ILE A 100 14.12 1.70 -2.33
N ASN A 101 14.43 0.40 -2.40
CA ASN A 101 13.45 -0.66 -2.21
C ASN A 101 13.22 -0.91 -0.71
N PHE A 102 11.95 -1.09 -0.32
CA PHE A 102 11.60 -1.37 1.05
C PHE A 102 11.40 -2.87 1.29
N GLU A 103 12.03 -3.38 2.35
CA GLU A 103 11.84 -4.77 2.81
C GLU A 103 10.57 -4.92 3.66
N SER A 104 10.10 -3.83 4.26
CA SER A 104 8.90 -3.80 5.09
C SER A 104 8.18 -2.47 5.03
N THR A 105 6.96 -2.44 5.57
CA THR A 105 6.17 -1.21 5.73
C THR A 105 6.57 -0.50 7.01
N TYR A 106 6.86 0.79 6.90
CA TYR A 106 7.13 1.66 8.03
C TYR A 106 6.16 2.82 8.00
N SER A 107 5.57 3.14 9.15
CA SER A 107 4.64 4.27 9.24
C SER A 107 4.68 4.91 10.61
N TYR A 108 4.21 6.16 10.67
CA TYR A 108 3.97 6.84 11.92
C TYR A 108 2.74 7.72 11.81
N VAL A 109 2.12 8.00 12.95
CA VAL A 109 1.05 8.98 13.11
C VAL A 109 1.47 9.96 14.20
N GLU A 110 1.16 11.24 13.98
CA GLU A 110 1.47 12.31 14.91
C GLU A 110 0.33 13.32 14.91
N THR A 111 -0.06 13.73 16.12
CA THR A 111 -1.01 14.79 16.43
C THR A 111 -0.42 15.61 17.58
N ASP A 112 -1.07 16.71 17.94
CA ASP A 112 -0.58 17.60 19.02
C ASP A 112 -0.48 16.91 20.40
N ILE A 113 -1.23 15.83 20.62
CA ILE A 113 -1.32 15.13 21.91
C ILE A 113 -0.92 13.65 21.84
N TYR A 114 -0.57 13.14 20.66
CA TYR A 114 -0.37 11.72 20.46
C TYR A 114 0.59 11.45 19.30
N HIS A 115 1.49 10.48 19.51
CA HIS A 115 2.30 9.94 18.45
C HIS A 115 2.46 8.42 18.61
N GLN A 116 2.63 7.73 17.49
CA GLN A 116 2.90 6.30 17.46
C GLN A 116 3.63 5.95 16.16
N CYS A 117 4.53 4.99 16.22
CA CYS A 117 5.14 4.38 15.05
C CYS A 117 4.74 2.90 14.88
N LEU A 118 4.84 2.42 13.64
CA LEU A 118 4.54 1.06 13.25
C LEU A 118 5.62 0.55 12.27
N ILE A 119 6.10 -0.65 12.54
CA ILE A 119 7.03 -1.40 11.70
C ILE A 119 6.37 -2.74 11.36
N GLY A 120 6.14 -2.99 10.08
CA GLY A 120 5.65 -4.28 9.60
C GLY A 120 6.67 -5.37 9.91
N VAL A 121 6.19 -6.51 10.40
CA VAL A 121 7.00 -7.72 10.63
C VAL A 121 6.18 -8.93 10.19
N PHE A 122 6.80 -9.92 9.53
CA PHE A 122 6.12 -11.17 9.15
C PHE A 122 4.80 -10.96 8.36
N SER A 123 4.88 -10.22 7.24
CA SER A 123 3.75 -9.89 6.36
C SER A 123 2.65 -9.07 7.06
N ILE A 124 1.75 -9.71 7.81
CA ILE A 124 0.54 -9.08 8.38
C ILE A 124 0.81 -8.52 9.80
N ASN A 125 1.81 -9.04 10.51
CA ASN A 125 2.08 -8.58 11.86
C ASN A 125 2.81 -7.22 11.84
N SER A 126 2.76 -6.53 12.97
CA SER A 126 3.45 -5.26 13.11
C SER A 126 3.90 -5.03 14.54
N ILE A 127 5.07 -4.42 14.70
CA ILE A 127 5.51 -3.85 15.96
C ILE A 127 4.99 -2.41 16.00
N THR A 128 4.23 -2.09 17.04
CA THR A 128 3.77 -0.72 17.31
C THR A 128 4.43 -0.18 18.56
N SER A 129 4.87 1.07 18.53
CA SER A 129 5.48 1.72 19.70
C SER A 129 5.03 3.16 19.88
N LYS A 130 4.90 3.54 21.16
CA LYS A 130 4.69 4.90 21.65
C LYS A 130 5.92 5.46 22.37
N ASP A 131 7.03 4.71 22.33
CA ASP A 131 8.29 5.16 22.90
C ASP A 131 8.83 6.36 22.10
N ASP A 132 9.09 7.46 22.80
CA ASP A 132 9.54 8.72 22.20
C ASP A 132 10.81 8.52 21.37
N PHE A 133 11.78 7.77 21.91
CA PHE A 133 13.06 7.57 21.25
C PHE A 133 12.88 6.83 19.92
N LEU A 134 12.20 5.68 19.94
CA LEU A 134 11.94 4.91 18.73
C LEU A 134 11.09 5.68 17.72
N PHE A 135 10.09 6.43 18.18
CA PHE A 135 9.27 7.27 17.30
C PHE A 135 10.10 8.33 16.59
N GLN A 136 10.93 9.10 17.32
CA GLN A 136 11.74 10.15 16.70
C GLN A 136 12.74 9.58 15.70
N HIS A 137 13.39 8.46 16.02
CA HIS A 137 14.30 7.80 15.09
C HIS A 137 13.60 7.35 13.80
N LEU A 138 12.44 6.69 13.91
CA LEU A 138 11.70 6.24 12.73
C LEU A 138 11.17 7.42 11.90
N LYS A 139 10.64 8.45 12.58
CA LYS A 139 10.16 9.68 11.95
C LYS A 139 11.27 10.36 11.14
N LEU A 140 12.46 10.55 11.72
CA LEU A 140 13.61 11.15 11.04
C LEU A 140 14.04 10.32 9.83
N TRP A 141 14.06 8.99 9.95
CA TRP A 141 14.37 8.10 8.83
C TRP A 141 13.36 8.22 7.69
N ILE A 142 12.05 8.16 7.98
CA ILE A 142 10.98 8.34 6.97
C ILE A 142 11.05 9.73 6.33
N GLN A 143 11.32 10.79 7.12
CA GLN A 143 11.47 12.14 6.58
C GLN A 143 12.69 12.29 5.67
N SER A 144 13.81 11.65 6.01
CA SER A 144 14.99 11.59 5.16
C SER A 144 14.67 10.88 3.84
N LEU A 145 14.02 9.71 3.89
CA LEU A 145 13.55 9.01 2.69
C LEU A 145 12.66 9.89 1.82
N LYS A 146 11.70 10.59 2.45
CA LYS A 146 10.81 11.51 1.74
C LYS A 146 11.58 12.61 1.01
N LYS A 147 12.59 13.18 1.66
CA LYS A 147 13.44 14.26 1.11
C LYS A 147 14.17 13.83 -0.17
N TYR A 148 14.61 12.58 -0.25
CA TYR A 148 15.33 12.03 -1.41
C TYR A 148 14.41 11.30 -2.39
N SER A 149 13.11 11.25 -2.14
CA SER A 149 12.12 10.64 -3.03
C SER A 149 11.49 11.68 -3.95
N THR A 150 10.99 11.24 -5.10
CA THR A 150 10.36 12.11 -6.10
C THR A 150 8.87 12.26 -5.81
N LEU A 151 8.39 13.49 -5.59
CA LEU A 151 6.96 13.79 -5.43
C LEU A 151 6.25 13.70 -6.79
N ILE A 152 5.30 12.76 -6.90
CA ILE A 152 4.52 12.53 -8.14
C ILE A 152 3.06 12.98 -8.05
N SER A 153 2.61 13.39 -6.86
CA SER A 153 1.28 13.95 -6.66
C SER A 153 1.28 15.47 -6.84
N GLN A 154 0.31 16.03 -7.58
CA GLN A 154 0.23 17.45 -8.01
C GLN A 154 1.40 17.98 -8.85
N SER A 155 2.61 17.44 -8.68
CA SER A 155 3.81 17.71 -9.47
C SER A 155 4.32 16.45 -10.16
N GLY A 156 5.34 16.56 -11.01
CA GLY A 156 6.04 15.39 -11.57
C GLY A 156 5.16 14.54 -12.48
N GLU A 157 4.36 15.16 -13.35
CA GLU A 157 3.41 14.47 -14.23
C GLU A 157 4.08 13.39 -15.09
N VAL A 158 5.22 13.70 -15.69
CA VAL A 158 5.97 12.73 -16.50
C VAL A 158 6.39 11.52 -15.67
N GLN A 159 6.89 11.74 -14.45
CA GLN A 159 7.29 10.68 -13.53
C GLN A 159 6.08 9.87 -13.06
N ARG A 160 4.95 10.52 -12.77
CA ARG A 160 3.69 9.88 -12.41
C ARG A 160 3.22 8.94 -13.52
N ILE A 161 3.07 9.46 -14.75
CA ILE A 161 2.62 8.69 -15.91
C ILE A 161 3.56 7.51 -16.16
N HIS A 162 4.88 7.74 -16.14
CA HIS A 162 5.86 6.67 -16.34
C HIS A 162 5.76 5.58 -15.27
N PHE A 163 5.63 5.97 -14.00
CA PHE A 163 5.44 5.04 -12.90
C PHE A 163 4.17 4.20 -13.07
N PHE A 164 3.01 4.84 -13.24
CA PHE A 164 1.73 4.13 -13.36
C PHE A 164 1.64 3.27 -14.62
N ASN A 165 2.16 3.71 -15.76
CA ASN A 165 2.24 2.89 -16.98
C ASN A 165 3.03 1.62 -16.74
N ARG A 166 4.22 1.72 -16.12
CA ARG A 166 5.02 0.55 -15.76
C ARG A 166 4.25 -0.39 -14.83
N GLN A 167 3.62 0.13 -13.77
CA GLN A 167 2.84 -0.73 -12.86
C GLN A 167 1.65 -1.40 -13.58
N GLN A 168 0.97 -0.70 -14.50
CA GLN A 168 -0.09 -1.28 -15.31
C GLN A 168 0.41 -2.39 -16.24
N GLU A 169 1.58 -2.23 -16.87
CA GLU A 169 2.20 -3.27 -17.70
C GLU A 169 2.53 -4.52 -16.88
N LEU A 170 3.05 -4.35 -15.67
CA LEU A 170 3.32 -5.44 -14.74
C LEU A 170 2.04 -6.21 -14.40
N VAL A 171 0.96 -5.52 -14.04
CA VAL A 171 -0.34 -6.14 -13.73
C VAL A 171 -0.96 -6.77 -14.99
N LYS A 172 -0.78 -6.19 -16.18
CA LYS A 172 -1.23 -6.78 -17.44
C LYS A 172 -0.53 -8.11 -17.77
N SER A 173 0.65 -8.36 -17.19
CA SER A 173 1.40 -9.61 -17.33
C SER A 173 0.95 -10.76 -16.43
N LEU A 174 -0.02 -10.52 -15.53
CA LEU A 174 -0.80 -11.57 -14.86
C LEU A 174 -1.76 -12.23 -15.85
#